data_AF-A0A9P0FDZ6-F1
#
_entry.id   AF-A0A9P0FDZ6-F1
#
_cell.length_a   1.000
_cell.length_b   1.000
_cell.length_c   1.000
_cell.angle_alpha   90.00
_cell.angle_beta   90.00
_cell.angle_gamma   90.00
#
_symmetry.space_group_name_H-M   'P 1'
#
loop_
_entity.id
_entity.type
_entity.pdbx_description
1 polymer ?
#
loop_
_entity_poly.entity_id
_entity_poly.type
_entity_poly.pdbx_seq_one_letter_code
_entity_poly.pdbx_strand_id
1 'polypeptide(L)'
;MLKHDNPEPNPDSDAPPGDDDSAKTISSDEETKSIRERIVSIRRKIHKNTVSAVTARWNYEEGIKRPYFHVKPLERCQLKNWQDYLDYEIEQGDKTRAIVLFERCLIACALYEEFWLKFVHYLESLKDGELQAKIRDVYERACTIHHLKKPNLHLQWAMFEESVANYNRSAEILVNLEKSVPNVLQVAYRRINLERRRADHEKCIQLYEHYINNSKNKVISSNISIKFSRFCLKVLKDMEKAQETLRTAIAKDQNNPRLYLQLIDLTLQKDDVAEAEVIGLIDSFLDKESTDADQKVLFAQRKLEYLEDFGGEIQSVQLAHDQYQKFIKLSKENSKKKESKSADSTVSTKKEKGAAQTSTTSSYGYNYGTSSGTASYPYSGSQQGQYNYSQYGQGDQYQYQNWQYPQGGYGNYNQWGSYSGGYGY
;
A
#
# COMPACT_ATOMS: atom_id res chain seq x y z
N MET A 1 36.67 121.53 3.99
CA MET A 1 37.97 120.88 4.22
C MET A 1 37.71 119.48 4.73
N LEU A 2 38.25 118.48 4.04
CA LEU A 2 38.29 117.10 4.49
C LEU A 2 38.85 117.01 5.92
N LYS A 3 38.32 116.07 6.70
CA LYS A 3 39.14 115.13 7.48
C LYS A 3 38.28 113.93 7.87
N HIS A 4 38.67 112.78 7.33
CA HIS A 4 38.30 111.44 7.75
C HIS A 4 38.80 111.21 9.17
N ASP A 5 37.95 110.67 10.04
CA ASP A 5 38.38 109.85 11.17
C ASP A 5 37.85 108.44 10.97
N ASN A 6 38.81 107.53 10.79
CA ASN A 6 38.65 106.08 10.65
C ASN A 6 38.34 105.48 12.04
N PRO A 7 37.30 104.66 12.21
CA PRO A 7 37.18 103.82 13.40
C PRO A 7 38.07 102.57 13.28
N GLU A 8 38.82 102.30 14.34
CA GLU A 8 39.63 101.11 14.56
C GLU A 8 38.80 99.80 14.55
N PRO A 9 39.42 98.65 14.21
CA PRO A 9 38.69 97.41 13.94
C PRO A 9 38.33 96.68 15.24
N ASN A 10 37.04 96.40 15.42
CA ASN A 10 36.56 95.45 16.41
C ASN A 10 36.75 94.03 15.83
N PRO A 11 37.59 93.16 16.43
CA PRO A 11 37.68 91.77 15.99
C PRO A 11 36.53 90.98 16.61
N ASP A 12 36.07 89.96 15.88
CA ASP A 12 35.12 88.92 16.30
C ASP A 12 33.63 89.27 16.22
N SER A 13 33.09 89.26 14.99
CA SER A 13 31.76 88.69 14.73
C SER A 13 31.59 88.24 13.27
N ASP A 14 32.51 87.40 12.79
CA ASP A 14 32.28 86.57 11.60
C ASP A 14 31.82 85.17 12.07
N ALA A 15 30.54 85.06 12.43
CA ALA A 15 29.86 83.77 12.57
C ALA A 15 28.74 83.71 11.51
N PRO A 16 28.76 82.72 10.59
CA PRO A 16 27.77 82.63 9.52
C PRO A 16 26.37 82.34 10.08
N PRO A 17 25.28 82.88 9.49
CA PRO A 17 23.91 82.63 9.91
C PRO A 17 23.52 81.15 9.65
N GLY A 18 23.68 80.34 10.69
CA GLY A 18 23.39 78.91 10.67
C GLY A 18 23.69 78.19 11.99
N ASP A 19 23.80 78.93 13.09
CA ASP A 19 24.16 78.41 14.42
C ASP A 19 23.03 78.68 15.45
N ASP A 20 21.78 78.65 15.00
CA ASP A 20 20.63 78.48 15.89
C ASP A 20 20.37 76.98 16.06
N ASP A 21 20.79 76.50 17.24
CA ASP A 21 20.32 75.28 17.87
C ASP A 21 20.30 74.05 16.97
N SER A 22 21.51 73.56 16.66
CA SER A 22 21.71 72.11 16.77
C SER A 22 21.42 71.72 18.22
N ALA A 23 20.14 71.55 18.54
CA ALA A 23 19.67 70.65 19.58
C ALA A 23 20.16 69.26 19.17
N LYS A 24 21.47 69.02 19.36
CA LYS A 24 21.97 67.75 19.82
C LYS A 24 21.15 67.51 21.08
N THR A 25 20.00 66.85 20.90
CA THR A 25 19.48 65.89 21.86
C THR A 25 20.64 64.94 22.16
N ILE A 26 21.55 65.41 23.02
CA ILE A 26 22.40 64.57 23.83
C ILE A 26 21.36 63.86 24.68
N SER A 27 20.86 62.74 24.16
CA SER A 27 20.11 61.80 24.98
C SER A 27 20.99 61.61 26.20
N SER A 28 20.50 62.05 27.37
CA SER A 28 21.29 62.04 28.59
C SER A 28 21.97 60.69 28.71
N ASP A 29 23.23 60.62 29.17
CA ASP A 29 23.93 59.34 29.30
C ASP A 29 23.09 58.31 30.08
N GLU A 30 22.21 58.80 30.96
CA GLU A 30 21.21 58.04 31.70
C GLU A 30 20.03 57.55 30.85
N GLU A 31 19.52 58.37 29.92
CA GLU A 31 18.54 57.93 28.92
C GLU A 31 19.14 56.90 27.96
N THR A 32 20.37 57.13 27.48
CA THR A 32 21.09 56.18 26.62
C THR A 32 21.32 54.85 27.34
N LYS A 33 21.67 54.89 28.64
CA LYS A 33 21.79 53.70 29.49
C LYS A 33 20.45 52.99 29.69
N SER A 34 19.38 53.73 29.97
CA SER A 34 18.02 53.18 30.14
C SER A 34 17.51 52.51 28.85
N ILE A 35 17.73 53.14 27.69
CA ILE A 35 17.41 52.56 26.38
C ILE A 35 18.21 51.28 26.15
N ARG A 36 19.51 51.26 26.45
CA ARG A 36 20.36 50.07 26.34
C ARG A 36 19.88 48.94 27.23
N GLU A 37 19.56 49.22 28.49
CA GLU A 37 19.06 48.23 29.45
C GLU A 37 17.71 47.66 29.01
N ARG A 38 16.81 48.51 28.49
CA ARG A 38 15.52 48.07 27.92
C ARG A 38 15.73 47.16 26.70
N ILE A 39 16.61 47.52 25.77
CA ILE A 39 16.94 46.68 24.60
C ILE A 39 17.53 45.34 25.04
N VAL A 40 18.49 45.36 25.98
CA VAL A 40 19.11 44.14 26.52
C VAL A 40 18.09 43.27 27.22
N SER A 41 17.17 43.84 28.01
CA SER A 41 16.10 43.10 28.68
C SER A 41 15.18 42.38 27.70
N ILE A 42 14.73 43.08 26.64
CA ILE A 42 13.90 42.48 25.58
C ILE A 42 14.67 41.33 24.89
N ARG A 43 15.95 41.55 24.56
CA ARG A 43 16.80 40.53 23.92
C ARG A 43 17.10 39.35 24.83
N ARG A 44 17.23 39.54 26.15
CA ARG A 44 17.45 38.46 27.13
C ARG A 44 16.29 37.47 27.12
N LYS A 45 15.04 37.95 27.01
CA LYS A 45 13.87 37.06 26.92
C LYS A 45 13.91 36.21 25.64
N ILE A 46 14.19 36.84 24.49
CA ILE A 46 14.32 36.13 23.20
C ILE A 46 15.46 35.11 23.27
N HIS A 47 16.64 35.55 23.72
CA HIS A 47 17.82 34.69 23.86
C HIS A 47 17.54 33.48 24.77
N LYS A 48 16.92 33.68 25.93
CA LYS A 48 16.56 32.59 26.84
C LYS A 48 15.65 31.57 26.17
N ASN A 49 14.61 32.02 25.47
CA ASN A 49 13.70 31.14 24.74
C ASN A 49 14.43 30.39 23.61
N THR A 50 15.30 31.07 22.86
CA THR A 50 16.12 30.46 21.80
C THR A 50 17.08 29.42 22.37
N VAL A 51 17.76 29.70 23.48
CA VAL A 51 18.65 28.74 24.15
C VAL A 51 17.88 27.49 24.54
N SER A 52 16.71 27.62 25.18
CA SER A 52 15.87 26.47 25.50
C SER A 52 15.47 25.66 24.26
N ALA A 53 15.11 26.33 23.15
CA ALA A 53 14.78 25.66 21.90
C ALA A 53 15.99 24.95 21.27
N VAL A 54 17.18 25.55 21.33
CA VAL A 54 18.43 24.94 20.85
C VAL A 54 18.81 23.74 21.70
N THR A 55 18.78 23.87 23.03
CA THR A 55 19.09 22.77 23.95
C THR A 55 18.15 21.57 23.75
N ALA A 56 16.86 21.81 23.51
CA ALA A 56 15.91 20.74 23.23
C ALA A 56 16.22 19.95 21.95
N ARG A 57 16.92 20.56 20.99
CA ARG A 57 17.29 19.96 19.69
C ARG A 57 18.73 19.48 19.61
N TRP A 58 19.54 19.82 20.60
CA TRP A 58 20.99 19.66 20.57
C TRP A 58 21.42 18.23 20.25
N ASN A 59 20.87 17.26 20.97
CA ASN A 59 21.22 15.84 20.80
C ASN A 59 20.88 15.32 19.39
N TYR A 60 19.79 15.81 18.80
CA TYR A 60 19.39 15.41 17.44
C TYR A 60 20.34 16.00 16.40
N GLU A 61 20.68 17.29 16.51
CA GLU A 61 21.60 17.95 15.58
C GLU A 61 23.03 17.37 15.70
N GLU A 62 23.50 17.07 16.92
CA GLU A 62 24.78 16.39 17.15
C GLU A 62 24.80 14.95 16.57
N GLY A 63 23.65 14.27 16.57
CA GLY A 63 23.48 12.95 15.96
C GLY A 63 23.59 12.93 14.42
N ILE A 64 23.48 14.08 13.75
CA ILE A 64 23.58 14.19 12.29
C ILE A 64 25.05 14.33 11.89
N LYS A 65 25.70 13.20 11.59
CA LYS A 65 27.10 13.19 11.13
C LYS A 65 27.26 13.60 9.67
N ARG A 66 26.24 13.37 8.84
CA ARG A 66 26.29 13.65 7.39
C ARG A 66 25.06 14.47 6.96
N PRO A 67 25.15 15.81 7.00
CA PRO A 67 24.02 16.70 6.66
C PRO A 67 23.84 16.93 5.15
N TYR A 68 24.69 16.33 4.31
CA TYR A 68 24.68 16.47 2.86
C TYR A 68 24.42 15.12 2.16
N PHE A 69 24.01 15.19 0.90
CA PHE A 69 23.77 13.99 0.10
C PHE A 69 25.06 13.22 -0.20
N HIS A 70 25.03 11.89 -0.05
CA HIS A 70 26.09 11.01 -0.49
C HIS A 70 25.54 9.62 -0.82
N VAL A 71 26.08 8.97 -1.86
CA VAL A 71 25.58 7.68 -2.37
C VAL A 71 25.77 6.51 -1.39
N LYS A 72 26.87 6.51 -0.63
CA LYS A 72 27.07 5.53 0.46
C LYS A 72 25.90 5.55 1.45
N PRO A 73 25.29 4.41 1.77
CA PRO A 73 24.21 4.36 2.76
C PRO A 73 24.61 5.02 4.09
N LEU A 74 23.64 5.69 4.73
CA LEU A 74 23.70 6.13 6.11
C LEU A 74 23.67 4.92 7.05
N GLU A 75 24.33 5.08 8.19
CA GLU A 75 24.24 4.13 9.29
C GLU A 75 22.84 4.12 9.90
N ARG A 76 22.42 2.96 10.41
CA ARG A 76 21.10 2.79 11.04
C ARG A 76 20.84 3.76 12.19
N CYS A 77 21.87 4.09 12.97
CA CYS A 77 21.76 5.06 14.06
C CYS A 77 21.43 6.46 13.54
N GLN A 78 21.95 6.86 12.38
CA GLN A 78 21.65 8.16 11.77
C GLN A 78 20.24 8.19 11.18
N LEU A 79 19.80 7.09 10.55
CA LEU A 79 18.42 6.96 10.08
C LEU A 79 17.43 7.04 11.25
N LYS A 80 17.73 6.34 12.35
CA LYS A 80 16.94 6.43 13.58
C LYS A 80 16.94 7.84 14.16
N ASN A 81 18.08 8.53 14.21
CA ASN A 81 18.16 9.90 14.69
C ASN A 81 17.29 10.86 13.86
N TRP A 82 17.31 10.74 12.53
CA TRP A 82 16.43 11.52 11.65
C TRP A 82 14.95 11.23 11.92
N GLN A 83 14.60 9.95 12.08
CA GLN A 83 13.23 9.54 12.40
C GLN A 83 12.76 10.16 13.72
N ASP A 84 13.54 9.97 14.79
CA ASP A 84 13.22 10.44 16.14
C ASP A 84 13.17 12.00 16.18
N TYR A 85 14.01 12.70 15.39
CA TYR A 85 13.98 14.16 15.29
C TYR A 85 12.75 14.67 14.53
N LEU A 86 12.38 14.02 13.43
CA LEU A 86 11.16 14.37 12.69
C LEU A 86 9.91 14.14 13.56
N ASP A 87 9.85 13.03 14.28
CA ASP A 87 8.74 12.73 15.19
C ASP A 87 8.64 13.79 16.30
N TYR A 88 9.77 14.18 16.90
CA TYR A 88 9.80 15.27 17.87
C TYR A 88 9.23 16.58 17.28
N GLU A 89 9.63 17.00 16.08
CA GLU A 89 9.12 18.26 15.50
C GLU A 89 7.65 18.20 15.11
N ILE A 90 7.15 17.03 14.70
CA ILE A 90 5.72 16.81 14.46
C ILE A 90 4.95 16.98 15.77
N GLU A 91 5.44 16.39 16.87
CA GLU A 91 4.83 16.52 18.20
C GLU A 91 4.86 17.95 18.73
N GLN A 92 5.89 18.74 18.42
CA GLN A 92 5.94 20.16 18.79
C GLN A 92 4.89 21.02 18.05
N GLY A 93 4.34 20.54 16.93
CA GLY A 93 3.24 21.18 16.22
C GLY A 93 3.57 22.43 15.39
N ASP A 94 4.86 22.80 15.27
CA ASP A 94 5.28 23.92 14.41
C ASP A 94 5.41 23.45 12.96
N LYS A 95 4.36 23.68 12.16
CA LYS A 95 4.27 23.30 10.75
C LYS A 95 5.46 23.77 9.92
N THR A 96 5.85 25.04 10.05
CA THR A 96 6.93 25.62 9.24
C THR A 96 8.24 24.94 9.56
N ARG A 97 8.54 24.75 10.86
CA ARG A 97 9.77 24.11 11.30
C ARG A 97 9.84 22.64 10.92
N ALA A 98 8.73 21.91 11.08
CA ALA A 98 8.64 20.51 10.66
C ALA A 98 8.90 20.37 9.15
N ILE A 99 8.27 21.20 8.31
CA ILE A 99 8.48 21.20 6.85
C ILE A 99 9.96 21.49 6.51
N VAL A 100 10.57 22.49 7.14
CA VAL A 100 11.99 22.82 6.94
C VAL A 100 12.88 21.64 7.33
N LEU A 101 12.58 20.94 8.44
CA LEU A 101 13.35 19.78 8.86
C LEU A 101 13.17 18.60 7.91
N PHE A 102 11.96 18.35 7.41
CA PHE A 102 11.71 17.32 6.38
C PHE A 102 12.55 17.58 5.12
N GLU A 103 12.55 18.81 4.60
CA GLU A 103 13.36 19.15 3.43
C GLU A 103 14.86 18.95 3.69
N ARG A 104 15.35 19.33 4.89
CA ARG A 104 16.74 19.06 5.29
C ARG A 104 17.04 17.56 5.34
N CYS A 105 16.13 16.77 5.92
CA CYS A 105 16.27 15.32 6.01
C CYS A 105 16.37 14.69 4.61
N LEU A 106 15.51 15.11 3.66
CA LEU A 106 15.49 14.57 2.30
C LEU A 106 16.76 14.89 1.49
N ILE A 107 17.57 15.88 1.88
CA ILE A 107 18.89 16.09 1.28
C ILE A 107 19.82 14.92 1.60
N ALA A 108 19.96 14.57 2.89
CA ALA A 108 20.85 13.49 3.34
C ALA A 108 20.26 12.10 3.05
N CYS A 109 18.93 11.98 3.14
CA CYS A 109 18.17 10.74 3.05
C CYS A 109 17.46 10.53 1.70
N ALA A 110 17.90 11.19 0.63
CA ALA A 110 17.20 11.18 -0.67
C ALA A 110 16.96 9.78 -1.26
N LEU A 111 17.76 8.76 -0.91
CA LEU A 111 17.64 7.38 -1.42
C LEU A 111 16.80 6.45 -0.53
N TYR A 112 16.13 7.00 0.49
CA TYR A 112 15.34 6.26 1.47
C TYR A 112 13.86 6.61 1.30
N GLU A 113 13.10 5.71 0.66
CA GLU A 113 11.69 5.96 0.29
C GLU A 113 10.78 6.20 1.50
N GLU A 114 11.16 5.66 2.67
CA GLU A 114 10.43 5.82 3.92
C GLU A 114 10.33 7.28 4.39
N PHE A 115 11.37 8.11 4.16
CA PHE A 115 11.34 9.52 4.57
C PHE A 115 10.50 10.37 3.63
N TRP A 116 10.49 10.04 2.33
CA TRP A 116 9.59 10.68 1.35
C TRP A 116 8.13 10.40 1.69
N LEU A 117 7.79 9.12 1.97
CA LEU A 117 6.43 8.73 2.35
C LEU A 117 6.03 9.34 3.69
N LYS A 118 6.93 9.38 4.69
CA LYS A 118 6.67 10.05 5.97
C LYS A 118 6.37 11.54 5.78
N PHE A 119 7.10 12.22 4.90
CA PHE A 119 6.85 13.63 4.62
C PHE A 119 5.48 13.83 3.96
N VAL A 120 5.13 13.01 2.96
CA VAL A 120 3.81 13.07 2.35
C VAL A 120 2.71 12.81 3.36
N HIS A 121 2.78 11.73 4.13
CA HIS A 121 1.75 11.42 5.14
C HIS A 121 1.61 12.53 6.18
N TYR A 122 2.72 13.17 6.58
CA TYR A 122 2.66 14.34 7.45
C TYR A 122 1.88 15.48 6.78
N LEU A 123 2.21 15.86 5.54
CA LEU A 123 1.50 16.91 4.81
C LEU A 123 0.00 16.58 4.62
N GLU A 124 -0.34 15.33 4.30
CA GLU A 124 -1.73 14.88 4.17
C GLU A 124 -2.49 14.93 5.50
N SER A 125 -1.83 14.60 6.61
CA SER A 125 -2.42 14.62 7.96
C SER A 125 -2.85 16.02 8.41
N LEU A 126 -2.23 17.07 7.85
CA LEU A 126 -2.58 18.46 8.13
C LEU A 126 -3.93 18.87 7.51
N LYS A 127 -4.46 18.07 6.56
CA LYS A 127 -5.76 18.30 5.88
C LYS A 127 -5.92 19.72 5.32
N ASP A 128 -4.82 20.30 4.87
CA ASP A 128 -4.75 21.65 4.33
C ASP A 128 -4.68 21.59 2.80
N GLY A 129 -5.70 22.15 2.13
CA GLY A 129 -5.80 22.14 0.68
C GLY A 129 -4.66 22.89 -0.02
N GLU A 130 -4.06 23.89 0.64
CA GLU A 130 -2.93 24.65 0.08
C GLU A 130 -1.66 23.78 -0.04
N LEU A 131 -1.57 22.70 0.74
CA LEU A 131 -0.43 21.78 0.70
C LEU A 131 -0.49 20.78 -0.45
N GLN A 132 -1.58 20.70 -1.21
CA GLN A 132 -1.69 19.78 -2.35
C GLN A 132 -0.57 20.01 -3.39
N ALA A 133 -0.24 21.27 -3.66
CA ALA A 133 0.88 21.61 -4.55
C ALA A 133 2.23 21.14 -3.99
N LYS A 134 2.40 21.20 -2.66
CA LYS A 134 3.61 20.74 -1.99
C LYS A 134 3.73 19.22 -1.98
N ILE A 135 2.65 18.50 -1.67
CA ILE A 135 2.61 17.03 -1.72
C ILE A 135 2.97 16.54 -3.13
N ARG A 136 2.40 17.19 -4.15
CA ARG A 136 2.70 16.93 -5.56
C ARG A 136 4.18 17.13 -5.87
N ASP A 137 4.78 18.25 -5.47
CA ASP A 137 6.23 18.52 -5.60
C ASP A 137 7.08 17.43 -4.95
N VAL A 138 6.73 17.01 -3.73
CA VAL A 138 7.44 15.94 -3.01
C VAL A 138 7.39 14.63 -3.78
N TYR A 139 6.21 14.21 -4.26
CA TYR A 139 6.08 13.01 -5.08
C TYR A 139 6.81 13.11 -6.42
N GLU A 140 6.73 14.25 -7.11
CA GLU A 140 7.42 14.48 -8.37
C GLU A 140 8.93 14.30 -8.20
N ARG A 141 9.54 14.98 -7.22
CA ARG A 141 10.97 14.83 -6.94
C ARG A 141 11.33 13.39 -6.57
N ALA A 142 10.54 12.76 -5.71
CA ALA A 142 10.81 11.39 -5.28
C ALA A 142 10.75 10.40 -6.46
N CYS A 143 9.70 10.45 -7.26
CA CYS A 143 9.44 9.48 -8.32
C CYS A 143 10.21 9.74 -9.62
N THR A 144 10.53 10.99 -9.94
CA THR A 144 11.17 11.36 -11.22
C THR A 144 12.69 11.54 -11.14
N ILE A 145 13.23 11.80 -9.94
CA ILE A 145 14.67 12.06 -9.74
C ILE A 145 15.32 10.92 -8.96
N HIS A 146 14.81 10.57 -7.78
CA HIS A 146 15.51 9.69 -6.84
C HIS A 146 15.10 8.21 -6.93
N HIS A 147 13.80 7.93 -7.16
CA HIS A 147 13.20 6.61 -7.05
C HIS A 147 12.42 6.19 -8.30
N LEU A 148 13.07 6.27 -9.47
CA LEU A 148 12.44 6.02 -10.78
C LEU A 148 11.80 4.63 -10.95
N LYS A 149 12.31 3.62 -10.24
CA LYS A 149 11.89 2.21 -10.39
C LYS A 149 11.22 1.62 -9.15
N LYS A 150 10.84 2.45 -8.17
CA LYS A 150 10.20 1.98 -6.92
C LYS A 150 8.68 1.98 -7.08
N PRO A 151 8.02 0.83 -7.30
CA PRO A 151 6.61 0.84 -7.70
C PRO A 151 5.69 1.37 -6.61
N ASN A 152 5.96 1.05 -5.34
CA ASN A 152 5.12 1.48 -4.23
C ASN A 152 4.96 3.01 -4.17
N LEU A 153 6.06 3.74 -4.31
CA LEU A 153 6.05 5.21 -4.25
C LEU A 153 5.25 5.83 -5.40
N HIS A 154 5.43 5.31 -6.62
CA HIS A 154 4.68 5.76 -7.80
C HIS A 154 3.18 5.40 -7.70
N LEU A 155 2.85 4.25 -7.10
CA LEU A 155 1.46 3.87 -6.86
C LEU A 155 0.79 4.79 -5.83
N GLN A 156 1.50 5.19 -4.77
CA GLN A 156 1.01 6.19 -3.80
C GLN A 156 0.80 7.54 -4.48
N TRP A 157 1.76 7.98 -5.31
CA TRP A 157 1.61 9.21 -6.09
C TRP A 157 0.38 9.18 -7.01
N ALA A 158 0.16 8.09 -7.74
CA ALA A 158 -1.00 7.94 -8.60
C ALA A 158 -2.33 7.97 -7.80
N MET A 159 -2.36 7.41 -6.59
CA MET A 159 -3.52 7.48 -5.70
C MET A 159 -3.78 8.90 -5.19
N PHE A 160 -2.73 9.64 -4.85
CA PHE A 160 -2.83 11.05 -4.48
C PHE A 160 -3.40 11.89 -5.63
N GLU A 161 -2.89 11.73 -6.86
CA GLU A 161 -3.42 12.47 -8.02
C GLU A 161 -4.89 12.15 -8.29
N GLU A 162 -5.27 10.89 -8.09
CA GLU A 162 -6.66 10.47 -8.21
C GLU A 162 -7.55 11.06 -7.10
N SER A 163 -7.06 11.16 -5.86
CA SER A 163 -7.83 11.70 -4.73
C SER A 163 -8.10 13.20 -4.87
N VAL A 164 -7.23 13.93 -5.56
CA VAL A 164 -7.43 15.33 -5.96
C VAL A 164 -8.15 15.48 -7.30
N ALA A 165 -8.79 14.41 -7.81
CA ALA A 165 -9.52 14.35 -9.07
C ALA A 165 -8.69 14.65 -10.35
N ASN A 166 -7.36 14.57 -10.28
CA ASN A 166 -6.47 14.68 -11.44
C ASN A 166 -6.23 13.31 -12.09
N TYR A 167 -7.31 12.77 -12.66
CA TYR A 167 -7.31 11.43 -13.26
C TYR A 167 -6.32 11.27 -14.42
N ASN A 168 -6.15 12.32 -15.23
CA ASN A 168 -5.24 12.28 -16.39
C ASN A 168 -3.80 12.10 -15.95
N ARG A 169 -3.39 12.83 -14.90
CA ARG A 169 -2.05 12.71 -14.35
C ARG A 169 -1.82 11.36 -13.66
N SER A 170 -2.81 10.89 -12.89
CA SER A 170 -2.76 9.54 -12.31
C SER A 170 -2.55 8.46 -13.39
N ALA A 171 -3.28 8.57 -14.52
CA ALA A 171 -3.13 7.63 -15.64
C ALA A 171 -1.73 7.70 -16.27
N GLU A 172 -1.19 8.91 -16.47
CA GLU A 172 0.15 9.13 -17.00
C GLU A 172 1.23 8.49 -16.11
N ILE A 173 1.16 8.71 -14.80
CA ILE A 173 2.09 8.12 -13.82
C ILE A 173 2.08 6.60 -13.92
N LEU A 174 0.89 5.98 -13.96
CA LEU A 174 0.77 4.53 -14.04
C LEU A 174 1.29 3.96 -15.38
N VAL A 175 1.09 4.68 -16.49
CA VAL A 175 1.65 4.32 -17.81
C VAL A 175 3.18 4.37 -17.77
N ASN A 176 3.75 5.45 -17.22
CA ASN A 176 5.21 5.61 -17.13
C ASN A 176 5.84 4.59 -16.17
N LEU A 177 5.15 4.27 -15.07
CA LEU A 177 5.57 3.23 -14.15
C LEU A 177 5.59 1.85 -14.82
N GLU A 178 4.56 1.51 -15.60
CA GLU A 178 4.51 0.24 -16.32
C GLU A 178 5.65 0.10 -17.33
N LYS A 179 5.97 1.18 -18.07
CA LYS A 179 7.12 1.20 -18.98
C LYS A 179 8.44 0.96 -18.24
N SER A 180 8.58 1.54 -17.04
CA SER A 180 9.80 1.46 -16.24
C SER A 180 9.96 0.12 -15.51
N VAL A 181 8.84 -0.48 -15.10
CA VAL A 181 8.78 -1.73 -14.34
C VAL A 181 7.68 -2.65 -14.91
N PRO A 182 7.94 -3.32 -16.05
CA PRO A 182 6.93 -4.12 -16.74
C PRO A 182 6.58 -5.40 -15.97
N ASN A 183 5.43 -5.99 -16.31
CA ASN A 183 4.91 -7.25 -15.75
C ASN A 183 4.58 -7.23 -14.24
N VAL A 184 4.40 -6.04 -13.64
CA VAL A 184 3.92 -5.91 -12.27
C VAL A 184 2.39 -5.89 -12.26
N LEU A 185 1.79 -6.99 -11.82
CA LEU A 185 0.33 -7.18 -11.79
C LEU A 185 -0.42 -6.09 -11.01
N GLN A 186 0.19 -5.58 -9.94
CA GLN A 186 -0.39 -4.50 -9.14
C GLN A 186 -0.59 -3.22 -9.95
N VAL A 187 0.33 -2.89 -10.86
CA VAL A 187 0.23 -1.71 -11.73
C VAL A 187 -0.90 -1.89 -12.73
N ALA A 188 -1.00 -3.08 -13.34
CA ALA A 188 -2.10 -3.41 -14.25
C ALA A 188 -3.47 -3.24 -13.60
N TYR A 189 -3.65 -3.76 -12.38
CA TYR A 189 -4.89 -3.59 -11.62
C TYR A 189 -5.17 -2.14 -11.27
N ARG A 190 -4.15 -1.33 -10.96
CA ARG A 190 -4.35 0.09 -10.66
C ARG A 190 -4.77 0.88 -11.89
N ARG A 191 -4.21 0.59 -13.06
CA ARG A 191 -4.63 1.19 -14.34
C ARG A 191 -6.08 0.87 -14.67
N ILE A 192 -6.46 -0.41 -14.61
CA ILE A 192 -7.84 -0.85 -14.85
C ILE A 192 -8.80 -0.16 -13.86
N ASN A 193 -8.48 -0.19 -12.57
CA ASN A 193 -9.37 0.35 -11.53
C ASN A 193 -9.52 1.88 -11.62
N LEU A 194 -8.49 2.60 -12.09
CA LEU A 194 -8.56 4.03 -12.35
C LEU A 194 -9.58 4.33 -13.45
N GLU A 195 -9.46 3.68 -14.62
CA GLU A 195 -10.40 3.92 -15.73
C GLU A 195 -11.84 3.51 -15.36
N ARG A 196 -11.99 2.44 -14.57
CA ARG A 196 -13.29 2.09 -13.98
C ARG A 196 -13.87 3.21 -13.12
N ARG A 197 -13.07 3.83 -12.24
CA ARG A 197 -13.54 4.94 -11.36
C ARG A 197 -13.81 6.22 -12.12
N ARG A 198 -13.17 6.42 -13.27
CA ARG A 198 -13.47 7.49 -14.24
C ARG A 198 -14.73 7.25 -15.06
N ALA A 199 -15.36 6.09 -14.92
CA ALA A 199 -16.46 5.62 -15.76
C ALA A 199 -16.11 5.49 -17.26
N ASP A 200 -14.82 5.37 -17.59
CA ASP A 200 -14.36 5.05 -18.95
C ASP A 200 -14.36 3.53 -19.12
N HIS A 201 -15.54 2.99 -19.38
CA HIS A 201 -15.77 1.55 -19.51
C HIS A 201 -15.10 0.96 -20.75
N GLU A 202 -15.02 1.71 -21.84
CA GLU A 202 -14.40 1.25 -23.09
C GLU A 202 -12.90 1.04 -22.90
N LYS A 203 -12.22 2.02 -22.32
CA LYS A 203 -10.78 1.89 -22.01
C LYS A 203 -10.52 0.82 -20.96
N CYS A 204 -11.41 0.65 -19.99
CA CYS A 204 -11.33 -0.44 -19.02
C CYS A 204 -11.34 -1.82 -19.72
N ILE A 205 -12.26 -2.04 -20.67
CA ILE A 205 -12.33 -3.27 -21.48
C ILE A 205 -11.03 -3.47 -22.26
N GLN A 206 -10.56 -2.43 -22.98
CA GLN A 206 -9.32 -2.50 -23.75
C GLN A 206 -8.11 -2.88 -22.87
N LEU A 207 -8.02 -2.33 -21.65
CA LEU A 207 -6.96 -2.69 -20.70
C LEU A 207 -7.07 -4.14 -20.24
N TYR A 208 -8.27 -4.63 -19.91
CA TYR A 208 -8.47 -6.03 -19.55
C TYR A 208 -8.01 -6.96 -20.67
N GLU A 209 -8.45 -6.72 -21.90
CA GLU A 209 -8.08 -7.51 -23.07
C GLU A 209 -6.57 -7.45 -23.35
N HIS A 210 -5.97 -6.27 -23.27
CA HIS A 210 -4.53 -6.07 -23.41
C HIS A 210 -3.75 -6.94 -22.42
N TYR A 211 -4.12 -6.91 -21.13
CA TYR A 211 -3.41 -7.67 -20.09
C TYR A 211 -3.65 -9.18 -20.17
N ILE A 212 -4.84 -9.61 -20.60
CA ILE A 212 -5.13 -11.04 -20.81
C ILE A 212 -4.31 -11.58 -21.97
N ASN A 213 -4.20 -10.84 -23.07
CA ASN A 213 -3.52 -11.29 -24.28
C ASN A 213 -2.00 -11.18 -24.19
N ASN A 214 -1.47 -10.17 -23.48
CA ASN A 214 -0.02 -9.96 -23.35
C ASN A 214 0.61 -10.74 -22.19
N SER A 215 -0.18 -11.35 -21.30
CA SER A 215 0.35 -12.14 -20.20
C SER A 215 0.95 -13.46 -20.69
N LYS A 216 2.25 -13.65 -20.44
CA LYS A 216 2.95 -14.92 -20.69
C LYS A 216 2.56 -16.02 -19.71
N ASN A 217 2.03 -15.66 -18.55
CA ASN A 217 1.66 -16.60 -17.50
C ASN A 217 0.15 -16.90 -17.56
N LYS A 218 -0.20 -18.17 -17.82
CA LYS A 218 -1.58 -18.64 -17.90
C LYS A 218 -2.36 -18.39 -16.61
N VAL A 219 -1.72 -18.53 -15.44
CA VAL A 219 -2.37 -18.28 -14.15
C VAL A 219 -2.77 -16.81 -14.01
N ILE A 220 -1.90 -15.90 -14.49
CA ILE A 220 -2.17 -14.45 -14.44
C ILE A 220 -3.29 -14.10 -15.42
N SER A 221 -3.25 -14.57 -16.67
CA SER A 221 -4.31 -14.30 -17.64
C SER A 221 -5.66 -14.86 -17.19
N SER A 222 -5.70 -16.06 -16.59
CA SER A 222 -6.91 -16.65 -16.01
C SER A 222 -7.46 -15.81 -14.85
N ASN A 223 -6.61 -15.34 -13.93
CA ASN A 223 -7.04 -14.48 -12.82
C ASN A 223 -7.57 -13.11 -13.31
N ILE A 224 -6.96 -12.52 -14.34
CA ILE A 224 -7.43 -11.27 -14.93
C ILE A 224 -8.77 -11.49 -15.65
N SER A 225 -8.94 -12.62 -16.35
CA SER A 225 -10.20 -12.99 -17.01
C SER A 225 -11.35 -13.16 -16.02
N ILE A 226 -11.10 -13.75 -14.85
CA ILE A 226 -12.07 -13.82 -13.75
C ILE A 226 -12.47 -12.42 -13.26
N LYS A 227 -11.51 -11.51 -13.13
CA LYS A 227 -11.81 -10.12 -12.76
C LYS A 227 -12.59 -9.39 -13.86
N PHE A 228 -12.27 -9.66 -15.12
CA PHE A 228 -12.95 -9.04 -16.26
C PHE A 228 -14.41 -9.51 -16.34
N SER A 229 -14.68 -10.80 -16.18
CA SER A 229 -16.06 -11.31 -16.17
C SER A 229 -16.91 -10.72 -15.03
N ARG A 230 -16.32 -10.56 -13.83
CA ARG A 230 -16.97 -9.87 -12.70
C ARG A 230 -17.27 -8.40 -13.02
N PHE A 231 -16.38 -7.71 -13.72
CA PHE A 231 -16.59 -6.34 -14.17
C PHE A 231 -17.74 -6.26 -15.19
N CYS A 232 -17.78 -7.13 -16.20
CA CYS A 232 -18.87 -7.20 -17.18
C CYS A 232 -20.23 -7.43 -16.49
N LEU A 233 -20.32 -8.40 -15.57
CA LEU A 233 -21.58 -8.65 -14.89
C LEU A 233 -21.98 -7.50 -13.94
N LYS A 234 -21.09 -7.09 -13.02
CA LYS A 234 -21.50 -6.20 -11.92
C LYS A 234 -21.55 -4.74 -12.31
N VAL A 235 -20.68 -4.30 -13.23
CA VAL A 235 -20.59 -2.89 -13.67
C VAL A 235 -21.35 -2.67 -14.98
N LEU A 236 -21.08 -3.48 -16.01
CA LEU A 236 -21.75 -3.31 -17.32
C LEU A 236 -23.16 -3.92 -17.36
N LYS A 237 -23.51 -4.79 -16.39
CA LYS A 237 -24.75 -5.57 -16.39
C LYS A 237 -24.91 -6.47 -17.61
N ASP A 238 -23.78 -6.86 -18.21
CA ASP A 238 -23.73 -7.69 -19.40
C ASP A 238 -23.35 -9.12 -19.00
N MET A 239 -24.36 -9.99 -18.96
CA MET A 239 -24.22 -11.39 -18.58
C MET A 239 -23.59 -12.21 -19.70
N GLU A 240 -23.96 -11.95 -20.95
CA GLU A 240 -23.48 -12.70 -22.11
C GLU A 240 -21.97 -12.52 -22.28
N LYS A 241 -21.50 -11.27 -22.25
CA LYS A 241 -20.07 -10.96 -22.35
C LYS A 241 -19.27 -11.52 -21.19
N ALA A 242 -19.84 -11.56 -19.98
CA ALA A 242 -19.19 -12.17 -18.83
C ALA A 242 -19.01 -13.69 -19.00
N GLN A 243 -20.01 -14.39 -19.55
CA GLN A 243 -19.91 -15.81 -19.87
C GLN A 243 -18.93 -16.07 -21.02
N GLU A 244 -19.00 -15.29 -22.10
CA GLU A 244 -18.09 -15.39 -23.24
C GLU A 244 -16.62 -15.23 -22.83
N THR A 245 -16.36 -14.24 -21.98
CA THR A 245 -15.01 -13.99 -21.43
C THR A 245 -14.46 -15.21 -20.71
N LEU A 246 -15.27 -15.85 -19.86
CA LEU A 246 -14.85 -17.06 -19.14
C LEU A 246 -14.70 -18.27 -20.05
N ARG A 247 -15.62 -18.48 -21.00
CA ARG A 247 -15.51 -19.57 -21.99
C ARG A 247 -14.23 -19.44 -22.82
N THR A 248 -13.90 -18.22 -23.23
CA THR A 248 -12.64 -17.90 -23.93
C THR A 248 -11.42 -18.19 -23.07
N ALA A 249 -11.46 -17.84 -21.78
CA ALA A 249 -10.37 -18.14 -20.85
C ALA A 249 -10.23 -19.66 -20.61
N ILE A 250 -11.33 -20.39 -20.48
CA ILE A 250 -11.37 -21.85 -20.32
C ILE A 250 -10.77 -22.54 -21.55
N ALA A 251 -11.06 -22.05 -22.77
CA ALA A 251 -10.47 -22.60 -23.98
C ALA A 251 -8.93 -22.50 -23.97
N LYS A 252 -8.37 -21.43 -23.39
CA LYS A 252 -6.92 -21.21 -23.24
C LYS A 252 -6.31 -21.98 -22.05
N ASP A 253 -7.06 -22.16 -20.96
CA ASP A 253 -6.63 -22.79 -19.71
C ASP A 253 -7.66 -23.80 -19.18
N GLN A 254 -7.72 -24.94 -19.88
CA GLN A 254 -8.77 -25.95 -19.74
C GLN A 254 -8.79 -26.70 -18.40
N ASN A 255 -7.68 -26.70 -17.67
CA ASN A 255 -7.53 -27.45 -16.42
C ASN A 255 -7.69 -26.57 -15.17
N ASN A 256 -8.03 -25.29 -15.34
CA ASN A 256 -8.10 -24.36 -14.22
C ASN A 256 -9.47 -24.39 -13.52
N PRO A 257 -9.57 -24.96 -12.31
CA PRO A 257 -10.84 -25.12 -11.61
C PRO A 257 -11.50 -23.76 -11.30
N ARG A 258 -10.70 -22.69 -11.10
CA ARG A 258 -11.22 -21.37 -10.73
C ARG A 258 -12.08 -20.74 -11.82
N LEU A 259 -11.74 -20.99 -13.09
CA LEU A 259 -12.51 -20.47 -14.23
C LEU A 259 -13.89 -21.12 -14.29
N TYR A 260 -13.95 -22.43 -14.07
CA TYR A 260 -15.19 -23.20 -14.04
C TYR A 260 -16.08 -22.82 -12.86
N LEU A 261 -15.51 -22.73 -11.65
CA LEU A 261 -16.25 -22.29 -10.46
C LEU A 261 -16.85 -20.90 -10.68
N GLN A 262 -16.08 -19.97 -11.25
CA GLN A 262 -16.60 -18.64 -11.53
C GLN A 262 -17.72 -18.65 -12.59
N LEU A 263 -17.64 -19.53 -13.59
CA LEU A 263 -18.67 -19.65 -14.62
C LEU A 263 -19.97 -20.26 -14.07
N ILE A 264 -19.85 -21.25 -13.17
CA ILE A 264 -20.99 -21.81 -12.44
C ILE A 264 -21.63 -20.72 -11.58
N ASP A 265 -20.85 -20.01 -10.76
CA ASP A 265 -21.36 -18.91 -9.91
C ASP A 265 -22.05 -17.80 -10.72
N LEU A 266 -21.57 -17.51 -11.94
CA LEU A 266 -22.21 -16.55 -12.85
C LEU A 266 -23.53 -17.08 -13.40
N THR A 267 -23.60 -18.36 -13.72
CA THR A 267 -24.82 -19.00 -14.27
C THR A 267 -25.91 -19.07 -13.21
N LEU A 268 -25.55 -19.33 -11.96
CA LEU A 268 -26.44 -19.33 -10.81
C LEU A 268 -27.02 -17.95 -10.45
N GLN A 269 -26.42 -16.87 -10.95
CA GLN A 269 -26.92 -15.51 -10.76
C GLN A 269 -27.95 -15.09 -11.82
N LYS A 270 -28.25 -15.93 -12.81
CA LYS A 270 -29.34 -15.68 -13.75
C LYS A 270 -30.69 -15.85 -13.05
N ASP A 271 -31.71 -15.12 -13.50
CA ASP A 271 -33.06 -15.23 -12.93
C ASP A 271 -33.78 -16.53 -13.36
N ASP A 272 -33.44 -17.08 -14.53
CA ASP A 272 -33.99 -18.33 -15.08
C ASP A 272 -32.86 -19.36 -15.25
N VAL A 273 -32.50 -20.03 -14.15
CA VAL A 273 -31.43 -21.04 -14.15
C VAL A 273 -32.00 -22.40 -14.52
N ALA A 274 -31.62 -22.89 -15.70
CA ALA A 274 -31.91 -24.27 -16.06
C ALA A 274 -30.96 -25.22 -15.30
N GLU A 275 -31.51 -26.19 -14.56
CA GLU A 275 -30.76 -27.24 -13.87
C GLU A 275 -29.75 -27.93 -14.81
N ALA A 276 -30.18 -28.19 -16.05
CA ALA A 276 -29.34 -28.80 -17.09
C ALA A 276 -28.13 -27.93 -17.51
N GLU A 277 -28.22 -26.59 -17.46
CA GLU A 277 -27.10 -25.71 -17.80
C GLU A 277 -26.00 -25.81 -16.74
N VAL A 278 -26.38 -25.82 -15.47
CA VAL A 278 -25.44 -25.91 -14.34
C VAL A 278 -24.78 -27.27 -14.28
N ILE A 279 -25.56 -28.34 -14.42
CA ILE A 279 -25.04 -29.72 -14.45
C ILE A 279 -24.12 -29.92 -15.64
N GLY A 280 -24.51 -29.47 -16.84
CA GLY A 280 -23.68 -29.57 -18.03
C GLY A 280 -22.33 -28.87 -17.88
N LEU A 281 -22.28 -27.73 -17.20
CA LEU A 281 -21.02 -27.04 -16.90
C LEU A 281 -20.14 -27.83 -15.92
N ILE A 282 -20.72 -28.42 -14.88
CA ILE A 282 -19.98 -29.23 -13.90
C ILE A 282 -19.45 -30.50 -14.57
N ASP A 283 -20.28 -31.18 -15.35
CA ASP A 283 -19.91 -32.41 -16.06
C ASP A 283 -18.81 -32.16 -17.10
N SER A 284 -18.85 -31.01 -17.78
CA SER A 284 -17.78 -30.60 -18.70
C SER A 284 -16.39 -30.49 -18.06
N PHE A 285 -16.33 -30.30 -16.73
CA PHE A 285 -15.08 -30.32 -15.97
C PHE A 285 -14.72 -31.74 -15.48
N LEU A 286 -15.71 -32.50 -15.03
CA LEU A 286 -15.54 -33.87 -14.51
C LEU A 286 -15.09 -34.86 -15.59
N ASP A 287 -15.61 -34.72 -16.81
CA ASP A 287 -15.32 -35.58 -17.97
C ASP A 287 -13.88 -35.42 -18.50
N LYS A 288 -13.18 -34.35 -18.09
CA LYS A 288 -11.79 -34.13 -18.53
C LYS A 288 -10.83 -35.11 -17.88
N GLU A 289 -10.09 -35.86 -18.69
CA GLU A 289 -9.12 -36.83 -18.19
C GLU A 289 -7.87 -36.18 -17.56
N SER A 290 -7.54 -34.95 -17.94
CA SER A 290 -6.33 -34.23 -17.50
C SER A 290 -6.46 -33.47 -16.18
N THR A 291 -7.62 -33.51 -15.52
CA THR A 291 -7.86 -32.79 -14.27
C THR A 291 -7.45 -33.61 -13.04
N ASP A 292 -6.91 -32.91 -12.05
CA ASP A 292 -6.44 -33.51 -10.81
C ASP A 292 -7.59 -34.17 -10.02
N ALA A 293 -7.29 -35.32 -9.40
CA ALA A 293 -8.30 -36.13 -8.74
C ALA A 293 -8.98 -35.40 -7.58
N ASP A 294 -8.24 -34.57 -6.84
CA ASP A 294 -8.80 -33.79 -5.73
C ASP A 294 -9.71 -32.66 -6.24
N GLN A 295 -9.39 -32.08 -7.39
CA GLN A 295 -10.27 -31.10 -8.05
C GLN A 295 -11.56 -31.75 -8.57
N LYS A 296 -11.49 -32.99 -9.10
CA LYS A 296 -12.71 -33.73 -9.48
C LYS A 296 -13.62 -34.02 -8.28
N VAL A 297 -13.04 -34.36 -7.13
CA VAL A 297 -13.79 -34.55 -5.88
C VAL A 297 -14.53 -33.27 -5.50
N LEU A 298 -13.87 -32.11 -5.56
CA LEU A 298 -14.47 -30.82 -5.24
C LEU A 298 -15.67 -30.47 -6.16
N PHE A 299 -15.55 -30.75 -7.46
CA PHE A 299 -16.63 -30.50 -8.41
C PHE A 299 -17.78 -31.50 -8.26
N ALA A 300 -17.49 -32.78 -7.98
CA ALA A 300 -18.51 -33.78 -7.71
C ALA A 300 -19.27 -33.50 -6.41
N GLN A 301 -18.56 -32.99 -5.38
CA GLN A 301 -19.20 -32.51 -4.15
C GLN A 301 -20.16 -31.36 -4.44
N ARG A 302 -19.72 -30.33 -5.18
CA ARG A 302 -20.60 -29.21 -5.56
C ARG A 302 -21.80 -29.63 -6.41
N LYS A 303 -21.62 -30.62 -7.29
CA LYS A 303 -22.72 -31.20 -8.07
C LYS A 303 -23.77 -31.82 -7.15
N LEU A 304 -23.33 -32.59 -6.17
CA LEU A 304 -24.20 -33.21 -5.17
C LEU A 304 -24.93 -32.14 -4.35
N GLU A 305 -24.22 -31.16 -3.80
CA GLU A 305 -24.81 -30.05 -3.04
C GLU A 305 -25.87 -29.28 -3.87
N TYR A 306 -25.56 -28.95 -5.13
CA TYR A 306 -26.51 -28.27 -6.01
C TYR A 306 -27.77 -29.10 -6.27
N LEU A 307 -27.62 -30.40 -6.51
CA LEU A 307 -28.76 -31.31 -6.74
C LEU A 307 -29.58 -31.57 -5.47
N GLU A 308 -28.96 -31.58 -4.29
CA GLU A 308 -29.66 -31.69 -3.01
C GLU A 308 -30.50 -30.43 -2.70
N ASP A 309 -29.98 -29.25 -3.04
CA ASP A 309 -30.66 -27.98 -2.76
C ASP A 309 -31.70 -27.57 -3.83
N PHE A 310 -31.44 -27.86 -5.11
CA PHE A 310 -32.27 -27.40 -6.24
C PHE A 310 -32.79 -28.50 -7.16
N GLY A 311 -32.32 -29.73 -7.01
CA GLY A 311 -32.66 -30.82 -7.94
C GLY A 311 -34.12 -31.24 -7.84
N GLY A 312 -34.76 -31.44 -8.99
CA GLY A 312 -36.14 -31.92 -9.05
C GLY A 312 -36.30 -33.42 -8.79
N GLU A 313 -35.25 -34.22 -9.03
CA GLU A 313 -35.32 -35.69 -9.03
C GLU A 313 -34.30 -36.34 -8.08
N ILE A 314 -34.79 -37.21 -7.19
CA ILE A 314 -33.94 -37.97 -6.24
C ILE A 314 -32.98 -38.93 -6.95
N GLN A 315 -33.32 -39.41 -8.15
CA GLN A 315 -32.46 -40.30 -8.92
C GLN A 315 -31.18 -39.59 -9.36
N SER A 316 -31.27 -38.32 -9.74
CA SER A 316 -30.12 -37.48 -10.09
C SER A 316 -29.19 -37.27 -8.89
N VAL A 317 -29.74 -37.10 -7.69
CA VAL A 317 -28.97 -37.00 -6.44
C VAL A 317 -28.22 -38.30 -6.14
N GLN A 318 -28.89 -39.45 -6.28
CA GLN A 318 -28.26 -40.77 -6.07
C GLN A 318 -27.09 -41.00 -7.04
N LEU A 319 -27.28 -40.68 -8.33
CA LEU A 319 -26.22 -40.78 -9.33
C LEU A 319 -25.04 -39.85 -9.03
N ALA A 320 -25.31 -38.62 -8.58
CA ALA A 320 -24.26 -37.67 -8.19
C ALA A 320 -23.50 -38.15 -6.95
N HIS A 321 -24.20 -38.73 -5.96
CA HIS A 321 -23.57 -39.33 -4.79
C HIS A 321 -22.65 -40.50 -5.16
N ASP A 322 -23.09 -41.39 -6.04
CA ASP A 322 -22.26 -42.51 -6.53
C ASP A 322 -21.03 -42.02 -7.31
N GLN A 323 -21.18 -41.00 -8.15
CA GLN A 323 -20.05 -40.33 -8.84
C GLN A 323 -19.07 -39.72 -7.83
N TYR A 324 -19.56 -39.02 -6.81
CA TYR A 324 -18.72 -38.43 -5.75
C TYR A 324 -17.93 -39.51 -4.99
N GLN A 325 -18.58 -40.59 -4.55
CA GLN A 325 -17.90 -41.70 -3.87
C GLN A 325 -16.81 -42.36 -4.75
N LYS A 326 -17.06 -42.48 -6.06
CA LYS A 326 -16.08 -42.99 -7.02
C LYS A 326 -14.84 -42.09 -7.10
N PHE A 327 -15.01 -40.77 -7.19
CA PHE A 327 -13.89 -39.84 -7.23
C PHE A 327 -13.09 -39.79 -5.92
N ILE A 328 -13.74 -39.91 -4.75
CA ILE A 328 -13.03 -40.02 -3.46
C ILE A 328 -12.13 -41.25 -3.42
N LYS A 329 -12.62 -42.41 -3.88
CA LYS A 329 -11.82 -43.64 -3.93
C LYS A 329 -10.60 -43.45 -4.84
N LEU A 330 -10.79 -42.86 -6.03
CA LEU A 330 -9.72 -42.57 -6.97
C LEU A 330 -8.67 -41.59 -6.43
N SER A 331 -9.09 -40.54 -5.73
CA SER A 331 -8.18 -39.61 -5.04
C SER A 331 -7.35 -40.33 -3.96
N LYS A 332 -7.98 -41.13 -3.09
CA LYS A 332 -7.29 -41.91 -2.05
C LYS A 332 -6.29 -42.91 -2.62
N GLU A 333 -6.61 -43.57 -3.73
CA GLU A 333 -5.69 -44.48 -4.42
C GLU A 333 -4.49 -43.76 -5.04
N ASN A 334 -4.70 -42.57 -5.61
CA ASN A 334 -3.62 -41.74 -6.15
C ASN A 334 -2.69 -41.20 -5.05
N SER A 335 -3.23 -40.84 -3.89
CA SER A 335 -2.43 -40.43 -2.73
C SER A 335 -1.55 -41.57 -2.22
N LYS A 336 -2.09 -42.79 -2.10
CA LYS A 336 -1.32 -43.99 -1.72
C LYS A 336 -0.21 -44.34 -2.74
N LYS A 337 -0.46 -44.15 -4.04
CA LYS A 337 0.55 -44.34 -5.11
C LYS A 337 1.62 -43.26 -5.14
N LYS A 338 1.32 -42.02 -4.71
CA LYS A 338 2.32 -40.95 -4.53
C LYS A 338 3.23 -41.21 -3.34
N GLU A 339 2.67 -41.67 -2.22
CA GLU A 339 3.44 -42.05 -1.03
C GLU A 339 4.40 -43.21 -1.31
N SER A 340 3.95 -44.26 -2.01
CA SER A 340 4.80 -45.40 -2.37
C SER A 340 5.93 -45.04 -3.35
N LYS A 341 5.70 -44.14 -4.31
CA LYS A 341 6.76 -43.60 -5.19
C LYS A 341 7.77 -42.72 -4.47
N SER A 342 7.35 -41.97 -3.44
CA SER A 342 8.29 -41.18 -2.62
C SER A 342 9.20 -42.08 -1.75
N ALA A 343 8.67 -43.20 -1.28
CA ALA A 343 9.41 -44.19 -0.50
C ALA A 343 10.43 -45.01 -1.32
N ASP A 344 10.20 -45.16 -2.63
CA ASP A 344 11.13 -45.87 -3.53
C ASP A 344 12.32 -44.98 -3.96
N SER A 345 12.17 -43.65 -3.87
CA SER A 345 13.24 -42.68 -4.18
C SER A 345 14.24 -42.46 -3.04
N THR A 346 13.99 -42.98 -1.84
CA THR A 346 14.86 -42.80 -0.65
C THR A 346 15.82 -43.97 -0.38
N VAL A 347 15.89 -44.99 -1.26
CA VAL A 347 16.76 -46.17 -1.07
C VAL A 347 18.11 -46.09 -1.80
N SER A 348 18.39 -45.03 -2.57
CA SER A 348 19.68 -44.91 -3.29
C SER A 348 20.38 -43.56 -3.09
N THR A 349 20.85 -43.29 -1.87
CA THR A 349 22.19 -42.68 -1.59
C THR A 349 22.41 -42.47 -0.09
N LYS A 350 23.29 -43.27 0.53
CA LYS A 350 23.87 -43.00 1.86
C LYS A 350 25.39 -42.83 1.71
N LYS A 351 25.84 -41.56 1.83
CA LYS A 351 27.18 -40.99 2.16
C LYS A 351 27.37 -39.76 1.27
N GLU A 352 27.51 -38.54 1.76
CA GLU A 352 28.45 -38.04 2.76
C GLU A 352 28.00 -36.67 3.32
N LYS A 353 28.54 -36.31 4.49
CA LYS A 353 28.34 -35.03 5.18
C LYS A 353 29.02 -33.87 4.43
N GLY A 354 28.41 -32.69 4.43
CA GLY A 354 29.14 -31.41 4.33
C GLY A 354 28.37 -30.21 3.78
N ALA A 355 28.29 -29.16 4.60
CA ALA A 355 28.07 -27.74 4.30
C ALA A 355 26.69 -27.26 3.77
N ALA A 356 26.11 -26.37 4.57
CA ALA A 356 24.89 -25.61 4.29
C ALA A 356 25.11 -24.53 3.22
N GLN A 357 24.24 -24.49 2.20
CA GLN A 357 23.96 -23.31 1.40
C GLN A 357 22.43 -23.20 1.20
N THR A 358 21.90 -22.08 1.67
CA THR A 358 20.49 -21.73 1.69
C THR A 358 20.02 -21.32 0.29
N SER A 359 19.16 -22.12 -0.34
CA SER A 359 18.39 -21.72 -1.52
C SER A 359 16.89 -21.84 -1.20
N THR A 360 16.21 -20.69 -1.20
CA THR A 360 14.79 -20.53 -0.89
C THR A 360 13.94 -20.90 -2.11
N THR A 361 13.28 -22.05 -2.05
CA THR A 361 12.16 -22.40 -2.94
C THR A 361 10.90 -22.55 -2.10
N SER A 362 9.95 -21.63 -2.28
CA SER A 362 8.67 -21.60 -1.57
C SER A 362 7.71 -22.65 -2.14
N SER A 363 7.45 -23.72 -1.36
CA SER A 363 6.36 -24.65 -1.58
C SER A 363 5.13 -24.23 -0.76
N TYR A 364 4.02 -23.96 -1.44
CA TYR A 364 2.73 -23.74 -0.81
C TYR A 364 2.03 -25.08 -0.60
N GLY A 365 2.07 -25.60 0.62
CA GLY A 365 1.29 -26.76 1.06
C GLY A 365 -0.01 -26.33 1.72
N TYR A 366 -1.14 -26.87 1.24
CA TYR A 366 -2.44 -26.76 1.90
C TYR A 366 -2.61 -27.96 2.84
N ASN A 367 -2.81 -27.68 4.13
CA ASN A 367 -3.02 -28.68 5.18
C ASN A 367 -4.51 -28.75 5.52
N TYR A 368 -5.15 -29.90 5.31
CA TYR A 368 -6.51 -30.19 5.78
C TYR A 368 -6.41 -31.03 7.05
N GLY A 369 -6.70 -30.41 8.20
CA GLY A 369 -6.79 -31.08 9.50
C GLY A 369 -8.23 -31.20 9.95
N THR A 370 -8.79 -32.41 9.90
CA THR A 370 -9.97 -32.84 10.64
C THR A 370 -9.62 -33.00 12.13
N SER A 371 -10.37 -32.37 13.03
CA SER A 371 -10.31 -32.68 14.47
C SER A 371 -11.70 -32.79 15.08
N SER A 372 -12.13 -34.04 15.29
CA SER A 372 -13.12 -34.43 16.28
C SER A 372 -12.39 -34.77 17.59
N GLY A 373 -12.76 -34.15 18.70
CA GLY A 373 -12.18 -34.46 20.00
C GLY A 373 -12.72 -33.58 21.12
N THR A 374 -13.72 -34.10 21.81
CA THR A 374 -14.34 -33.58 23.04
C THR A 374 -13.35 -33.63 24.21
N ALA A 375 -13.16 -32.53 24.94
CA ALA A 375 -12.72 -32.54 26.34
C ALA A 375 -13.05 -31.19 27.03
N SER A 376 -13.38 -31.28 28.31
CA SER A 376 -14.12 -30.29 29.10
C SER A 376 -13.29 -29.68 30.24
N TYR A 377 -13.62 -28.44 30.61
CA TYR A 377 -13.37 -27.68 31.87
C TYR A 377 -11.95 -27.13 32.17
N PRO A 378 -11.78 -26.12 33.08
CA PRO A 378 -12.68 -25.06 33.56
C PRO A 378 -12.03 -23.64 33.64
N TYR A 379 -12.87 -22.68 34.06
CA TYR A 379 -12.61 -21.26 34.35
C TYR A 379 -11.85 -21.00 35.68
N SER A 380 -10.87 -20.09 35.65
CA SER A 380 -10.25 -19.27 36.74
C SER A 380 -9.03 -18.59 36.11
N GLY A 381 -8.71 -17.29 36.17
CA GLY A 381 -8.81 -16.31 37.24
C GLY A 381 -7.39 -15.70 37.45
N SER A 382 -7.29 -14.37 37.43
CA SER A 382 -6.17 -13.50 37.89
C SER A 382 -5.11 -12.95 36.91
N GLN A 383 -4.78 -11.69 37.17
CA GLN A 383 -3.89 -10.75 36.48
C GLN A 383 -2.40 -11.05 36.69
N GLN A 384 -1.55 -10.69 35.73
CA GLN A 384 -0.44 -9.74 35.94
C GLN A 384 0.27 -9.42 34.62
N GLY A 385 0.59 -8.14 34.43
CA GLY A 385 1.26 -7.61 33.25
C GLY A 385 2.76 -7.85 33.25
N GLN A 386 3.33 -7.99 32.05
CA GLN A 386 4.76 -7.88 31.85
C GLN A 386 5.04 -7.30 30.45
N TYR A 387 5.57 -6.07 30.46
CA TYR A 387 6.11 -5.39 29.30
C TYR A 387 7.34 -6.15 28.79
N ASN A 388 7.34 -6.52 27.50
CA ASN A 388 8.55 -7.02 26.86
C ASN A 388 8.76 -6.34 25.50
N TYR A 389 9.96 -5.77 25.38
CA TYR A 389 10.46 -4.96 24.28
C TYR A 389 11.20 -5.89 23.30
N SER A 390 10.67 -6.07 22.07
CA SER A 390 11.33 -6.90 21.05
C SER A 390 12.01 -6.06 19.96
N GLN A 391 13.32 -5.92 20.13
CA GLN A 391 14.40 -6.23 19.19
C GLN A 391 14.11 -6.20 17.67
N TYR A 392 14.68 -5.21 16.98
CA TYR A 392 14.74 -5.12 15.52
C TYR A 392 15.84 -6.04 14.94
N GLY A 393 15.42 -7.13 14.30
CA GLY A 393 16.26 -8.01 13.47
C GLY A 393 16.09 -7.69 11.98
N GLN A 394 17.21 -7.66 11.25
CA GLN A 394 17.31 -7.59 9.79
C GLN A 394 16.46 -8.69 9.12
N GLY A 395 15.55 -8.26 8.23
CA GLY A 395 14.84 -9.12 7.30
C GLY A 395 13.85 -8.27 6.52
N ASP A 396 14.09 -8.06 5.23
CA ASP A 396 13.17 -7.40 4.31
C ASP A 396 11.87 -8.21 4.18
N GLN A 397 10.95 -7.98 5.12
CA GLN A 397 9.54 -8.32 5.03
C GLN A 397 8.75 -7.22 5.74
N TYR A 398 8.51 -6.12 5.04
CA TYR A 398 7.58 -5.11 5.51
C TYR A 398 6.15 -5.63 5.39
N GLN A 399 5.59 -6.01 6.54
CA GLN A 399 4.16 -6.12 6.79
C GLN A 399 3.49 -4.78 6.48
N TYR A 400 2.88 -4.69 5.31
CA TYR A 400 1.99 -3.59 4.96
C TYR A 400 0.66 -3.74 5.69
N GLN A 401 0.23 -2.65 6.34
CA GLN A 401 -1.15 -2.43 6.78
C GLN A 401 -2.12 -2.89 5.68
N ASN A 402 -3.01 -3.79 6.08
CA ASN A 402 -4.01 -4.48 5.27
C ASN A 402 -4.85 -3.52 4.42
N TRP A 403 -4.44 -3.29 3.18
CA TRP A 403 -5.38 -3.40 2.06
C TRP A 403 -5.43 -4.88 1.66
N GLN A 404 -6.03 -5.69 2.53
CA GLN A 404 -6.57 -6.98 2.15
C GLN A 404 -7.61 -6.71 1.05
N TYR A 405 -7.18 -6.81 -0.21
CA TYR A 405 -8.06 -7.46 -1.15
C TYR A 405 -8.35 -8.83 -0.55
N PRO A 406 -9.62 -9.25 -0.42
CA PRO A 406 -9.90 -10.62 -0.03
C PRO A 406 -9.27 -11.52 -1.09
N GLN A 407 -8.07 -12.03 -0.80
CA GLN A 407 -7.76 -13.40 -1.12
C GLN A 407 -8.74 -14.17 -0.26
N GLY A 408 -9.94 -14.42 -0.81
CA GLY A 408 -10.85 -15.36 -0.21
C GLY A 408 -10.08 -16.65 -0.03
N GLY A 409 -9.67 -16.93 1.20
CA GLY A 409 -9.56 -18.30 1.65
C GLY A 409 -10.94 -18.87 1.42
N TYR A 410 -11.12 -19.60 0.31
CA TYR A 410 -12.33 -20.36 0.04
C TYR A 410 -12.34 -21.60 0.95
N GLY A 411 -12.34 -21.34 2.25
CA GLY A 411 -12.60 -22.27 3.34
C GLY A 411 -13.86 -21.79 4.05
N ASN A 412 -14.99 -21.93 3.37
CA ASN A 412 -16.39 -21.91 3.83
C ASN A 412 -17.27 -21.39 2.67
N TYR A 413 -17.57 -22.27 1.71
CA TYR A 413 -18.87 -22.21 1.06
C TYR A 413 -19.87 -22.74 2.10
N ASN A 414 -20.48 -21.83 2.85
CA ASN A 414 -21.59 -22.18 3.73
C ASN A 414 -22.88 -21.80 3.00
N GLN A 415 -23.68 -22.85 2.76
CA GLN A 415 -25.12 -22.89 2.52
C GLN A 415 -25.79 -21.79 1.69
N TRP A 416 -26.40 -22.25 0.61
CA TRP A 416 -27.46 -21.59 -0.11
C TRP A 416 -28.55 -21.04 0.82
N GLY A 417 -28.93 -19.77 0.58
CA GLY A 417 -30.22 -19.19 0.92
C GLY A 417 -30.67 -19.21 2.39
N SER A 418 -30.33 -18.16 3.15
CA SER A 418 -31.11 -17.83 4.37
C SER A 418 -32.30 -16.96 3.97
N TYR A 419 -33.49 -17.53 4.11
CA TYR A 419 -34.78 -16.85 4.02
C TYR A 419 -34.87 -15.68 5.00
N SER A 420 -35.16 -14.48 4.50
CA SER A 420 -35.60 -13.33 5.29
C SER A 420 -37.05 -13.55 5.73
N GLY A 421 -37.24 -14.18 6.90
CA GLY A 421 -38.52 -14.22 7.61
C GLY A 421 -38.53 -13.20 8.74
N GLY A 422 -39.30 -12.11 8.56
CA GLY A 422 -39.51 -11.10 9.58
C GLY A 422 -40.51 -11.55 10.66
N TYR A 423 -40.15 -11.31 11.91
CA TYR A 423 -41.02 -11.09 13.07
C TYR A 423 -40.24 -10.11 13.95
N GLY A 424 -40.74 -8.97 14.43
CA GLY A 424 -42.11 -8.65 14.82
C GLY A 424 -42.29 -8.90 16.32
N TYR A 425 -41.59 -8.14 17.16
CA TYR A 425 -42.10 -7.33 18.30
C TYR A 425 -40.96 -6.51 18.91
#